data_AF-A0A4S1FQ02-F1
#
_entry.id   AF-A0A4S1FQ02-F1
#
_cell.length_a   1.000
_cell.length_b   1.000
_cell.length_c   1.000
_cell.angle_alpha   90.00
_cell.angle_beta   90.00
_cell.angle_gamma   90.00
#
_symmetry.space_group_name_H-M   'P 1'
#
loop_
_entity.id
_entity.type
_entity.pdbx_description
1 polymer ?
#
loop_
_entity_poly.entity_id
_entity_poly.type
_entity_poly.pdbx_seq_one_letter_code
_entity_poly.pdbx_strand_id
1 'polypeptide(L)' 'MLESDVKIASMRLYADILANAARNGWDYAPEAIVSGSKRHFDEMKLQLIAAGYEIVPVGARPHCPRFDTLASE' A
#
# COMPACT_ATOMS: atom_id res chain seq x y z
N MET A 1 4.41 -8.80 1.83
CA MET A 1 4.09 -7.64 2.68
C MET A 1 2.59 -7.36 2.59
N LEU A 2 1.90 -7.06 3.68
CA LEU A 2 0.45 -6.82 3.62
C LEU A 2 0.16 -5.44 3.01
N GLU A 3 -0.85 -5.37 2.15
CA GLU A 3 -1.26 -4.11 1.52
C GLU A 3 -1.72 -3.07 2.55
N SER A 4 -2.30 -3.50 3.68
CA SER A 4 -2.63 -2.60 4.80
C SER A 4 -1.42 -1.91 5.38
N ASP A 5 -0.31 -2.62 5.52
CA ASP A 5 0.91 -2.08 6.11
C ASP A 5 1.54 -1.04 5.18
N VAL A 6 1.54 -1.35 3.88
CA VAL A 6 1.97 -0.42 2.82
C VAL A 6 1.09 0.83 2.83
N LYS A 7 -0.23 0.67 2.97
CA LYS A 7 -1.17 1.80 3.03
C LYS A 7 -0.91 2.68 4.25
N ILE A 8 -0.74 2.09 5.43
CA ILE A 8 -0.45 2.86 6.66
C ILE A 8 0.89 3.61 6.53
N ALA A 9 1.94 2.96 6.05
CA ALA A 9 3.24 3.58 5.84
C ALA A 9 3.16 4.73 4.82
N SER A 10 2.48 4.50 3.69
CA SER A 10 2.26 5.50 2.65
C SER A 10 1.51 6.73 3.18
N MET A 11 0.44 6.55 3.96
CA MET A 11 -0.34 7.67 4.50
C MET A 11 0.46 8.50 5.51
N ARG A 12 1.30 7.87 6.33
CA ARG A 12 2.19 8.59 7.26
C ARG A 12 3.19 9.47 6.51
N LEU A 13 3.88 8.90 5.53
CA LEU A 13 4.84 9.63 4.72
C LEU A 13 4.18 10.75 3.91
N TYR A 14 2.99 10.52 3.36
CA TYR A 14 2.25 11.55 2.64
C TYR A 14 1.81 12.69 3.57
N ALA A 15 1.39 12.38 4.80
CA ALA A 15 1.07 13.39 5.81
C ALA A 15 2.29 14.26 6.16
N ASP A 16 3.49 13.67 6.26
CA ASP A 16 4.73 14.42 6.49
C ASP A 16 5.06 15.37 5.34
N ILE A 17 4.81 14.96 4.09
CA ILE A 17 4.95 15.81 2.90
C ILE A 17 3.99 17.00 2.98
N LEU A 18 2.72 16.77 3.29
CA LEU A 18 1.72 17.83 3.44
C LEU A 18 2.07 18.78 4.57
N ALA A 19 2.49 18.26 5.72
CA ALA A 19 2.94 19.07 6.85
C ALA A 19 4.15 19.94 6.47
N ASN A 20 5.08 19.40 5.67
CA ASN A 20 6.20 20.17 5.17
C ASN A 20 5.78 21.26 4.18
N ALA A 21 4.84 20.98 3.29
CA ALA A 21 4.29 21.96 2.36
C ALA A 21 3.59 23.11 3.11
N ALA A 22 2.74 22.78 4.09
CA ALA A 22 2.04 23.74 4.94
C ALA A 22 3.01 24.65 5.71
N ARG A 23 4.09 24.09 6.28
CA ARG A 23 5.16 24.88 6.92
C ARG A 23 5.84 25.86 5.97
N ASN A 24 5.85 25.57 4.68
CA ASN A 24 6.42 26.43 3.63
C ASN A 24 5.37 27.35 2.98
N GLY A 25 4.17 27.47 3.55
CA GLY A 25 3.10 28.34 3.07
C GLY A 25 2.28 27.77 1.91
N TRP A 26 2.45 26.50 1.57
CA TRP A 26 1.65 25.82 0.54
C TRP A 26 0.46 25.12 1.17
N ASP A 27 -0.74 25.43 0.69
CA ASP A 27 -1.97 24.75 1.09
C ASP A 27 -2.60 24.04 -0.12
N TYR A 28 -3.18 22.87 0.13
CA TYR A 28 -3.76 22.03 -0.91
C TYR A 28 -5.26 21.88 -0.68
N ALA A 29 -6.04 22.06 -1.74
CA ALA A 29 -7.46 21.78 -1.69
C ALA A 29 -7.73 20.31 -1.26
N PRO A 30 -8.81 20.01 -0.53
CA PRO A 30 -9.12 18.66 -0.07
C PRO A 30 -9.10 17.61 -1.19
N GLU A 31 -9.58 17.94 -2.38
CA GLU A 31 -9.60 17.06 -3.55
C GLU A 31 -8.19 16.74 -4.05
N ALA A 32 -7.27 17.71 -3.98
CA ALA A 32 -5.87 17.53 -4.31
C ALA A 32 -5.16 16.65 -3.26
N ILE A 33 -5.51 16.78 -1.98
CA ILE A 33 -5.01 15.91 -0.90
C ILE A 33 -5.45 14.46 -1.13
N VAL A 34 -6.74 14.22 -1.40
CA VAL A 34 -7.28 12.88 -1.65
C VAL A 34 -6.64 12.24 -2.87
N SER A 35 -6.62 12.93 -4.00
CA SER A 35 -6.03 12.41 -5.24
C SER A 35 -4.52 12.17 -5.10
N GLY A 36 -3.80 13.08 -4.43
CA GLY A 36 -2.37 12.93 -4.17
C GLY A 36 -2.05 11.76 -3.23
N SER A 37 -2.87 11.51 -2.20
CA SER A 37 -2.69 10.35 -1.31
C SER A 37 -2.82 9.02 -2.06
N LYS A 38 -3.80 8.93 -2.97
CA LYS A 38 -4.01 7.75 -3.81
C LYS A 38 -2.79 7.52 -4.71
N ARG A 39 -2.34 8.57 -5.42
CA ARG A 39 -1.16 8.49 -6.27
C ARG A 39 0.08 8.06 -5.49
N HIS A 40 0.33 8.67 -4.33
CA HIS A 40 1.48 8.33 -3.49
C HIS A 40 1.47 6.86 -3.04
N PHE A 41 0.29 6.32 -2.70
CA PHE A 41 0.15 4.89 -2.39
C PHE A 41 0.42 3.99 -3.59
N ASP A 42 -0.11 4.31 -4.77
CA ASP A 42 0.10 3.54 -5.98
C ASP A 42 1.59 3.53 -6.40
N GLU A 43 2.26 4.68 -6.32
CA GLU A 43 3.70 4.82 -6.60
C GLU A 43 4.57 4.02 -5.61
N MET A 44 4.27 4.08 -4.31
CA MET A 44 5.00 3.31 -3.30
C MET A 44 4.86 1.80 -3.53
N LYS A 45 3.67 1.32 -3.90
CA LYS A 45 3.46 -0.07 -4.27
C LYS A 45 4.35 -0.48 -5.43
N LEU A 46 4.41 0.33 -6.49
CA LEU A 46 5.26 0.06 -7.65
C LEU A 46 6.75 0.01 -7.27
N GLN A 47 7.21 0.92 -6.42
CA GLN A 47 8.60 0.93 -5.93
C GLN A 47 8.94 -0.34 -5.13
N LEU A 48 8.05 -0.78 -4.24
CA LEU A 48 8.23 -2.01 -3.46
C LEU A 48 8.23 -3.26 -4.34
N ILE A 49 7.33 -3.31 -5.34
CA ILE A 49 7.31 -4.41 -6.32
C ILE A 49 8.62 -4.43 -7.12
N ALA A 50 9.10 -3.27 -7.57
CA ALA A 50 10.38 -3.15 -8.28
C ALA A 50 11.57 -3.58 -7.40
N ALA A 51 11.48 -3.38 -6.08
CA ALA A 51 12.46 -3.85 -5.11
C ALA A 51 12.34 -5.35 -4.77
N GLY A 52 11.41 -6.08 -5.38
CA GLY A 52 11.24 -7.52 -5.22
C GLY A 52 10.26 -7.94 -4.12
N TYR A 53 9.48 -7.00 -3.56
CA TYR A 53 8.45 -7.35 -2.59
C TYR A 53 7.14 -7.76 -3.27
N GLU A 54 6.56 -8.86 -2.81
CA GLU A 54 5.17 -9.20 -3.09
C GLU A 54 4.24 -8.46 -2.13
N ILE A 55 3.26 -7.74 -2.67
CA ILE A 55 2.23 -7.03 -1.89
C ILE A 55 0.96 -7.87 -1.91
N VAL A 56 0.55 -8.35 -0.74
CA VAL A 56 -0.57 -9.28 -0.56
C VAL A 56 -1.77 -8.51 0.01
N PRO A 57 -2.95 -8.56 -0.62
CA PRO A 57 -4.14 -7.91 -0.09
C PRO A 57 -4.59 -8.56 1.22
N VAL A 58 -5.13 -7.74 2.13
CA VAL A 58 -5.67 -8.25 3.40
C VAL A 58 -6.86 -9.16 3.11
N GLY A 59 -6.82 -10.38 3.64
CA GLY A 59 -7.90 -11.36 3.49
C GLY A 59 -7.76 -12.28 2.28
N ALA A 60 -6.70 -12.14 1.45
CA ALA A 60 -6.31 -13.23 0.55
C ALA A 60 -5.83 -14.41 1.40
N ARG A 61 -6.72 -15.37 1.63
CA ARG A 61 -6.30 -16.68 2.16
C ARG A 61 -5.49 -17.36 1.06
N PRO A 62 -4.25 -17.80 1.33
CA PRO A 62 -3.57 -18.72 0.43
C PRO A 62 -4.51 -19.88 0.16
N HIS A 63 -4.75 -20.19 -1.11
CA HIS A 63 -5.52 -21.37 -1.47
C HIS A 63 -4.69 -22.58 -1.04
N CYS A 64 -5.00 -23.19 0.11
CA CYS A 64 -4.43 -24.48 0.46
C CYS A 64 -5.02 -25.51 -0.51
N PRO A 65 -4.22 -26.16 -1.38
CA PRO A 65 -4.72 -27.32 -2.09
C PRO A 65 -5.14 -28.35 -1.04
N ARG A 66 -6.37 -28.86 -1.16
CA ARG A 66 -6.85 -29.99 -0.35
C ARG A 66 -5.88 -31.15 -0.55
N PHE A 67 -5.22 -31.60 0.51
CA PHE A 67 -4.39 -32.82 0.51
C PHE A 67 -5.22 -34.11 0.53
N ASP A 68 -6.49 -34.06 0.11
CA ASP A 68 -7.40 -35.22 0.14
C ASP A 68 -7.07 -36.27 -0.93
N THR A 69 -6.07 -36.03 -1.79
CA THR A 69 -5.74 -36.91 -2.94
C THR A 69 -4.44 -37.72 -2.76
N LEU A 70 -3.75 -37.64 -1.62
CA LEU A 70 -2.46 -38.36 -1.42
C LEU A 70 -2.59 -39.66 -0.58
N ALA A 71 -3.81 -40.10 -0.25
CA ALA A 71 -4.05 -41.30 0.55
C ALA A 71 -4.88 -42.36 -0.21
N SER A 72 -4.55 -42.62 -1.47
CA SER A 72 -5.09 -43.77 -2.21
C SER A 72 -4.02 -44.34 -3.13
N GLU A 73 -3.14 -45.16 -2.53
CA GLU A 73 -2.42 -46.26 -3.20
C GLU A 73 -2.52 -47.51 -2.30
#